data_AF-A0A813LRH1-F1
#
_entry.id   AF-A0A813LRH1-F1
#
_cell.length_a   1.000
_cell.length_b   1.000
_cell.length_c   1.000
_cell.angle_alpha   90.00
_cell.angle_beta   90.00
_cell.angle_gamma   90.00
#
_symmetry.space_group_name_H-M   'P 1'
#
loop_
_entity.id
_entity.type
_entity.pdbx_description
1 polymer ?
#
loop_
_entity_poly.entity_id
_entity_poly.type
_entity_poly.pdbx_seq_one_letter_code
_entity_poly.pdbx_strand_id
1 'polypeptide(L)'
;ACYKNKVLNWREGIEKDLQEVIQTDTVFTNVSKAIIAKEKDLQLAFGTVNLEDICRKILKDGDLQVSDKEREVHMEGLFRDIIQIVVERC
;
A
#
# COMPACT_ATOMS: atom_id res chain seq x y z
N ALA A 1 6.87 -4.62 6.25
CA ALA A 1 7.09 -4.67 4.78
C ALA A 1 5.87 -5.34 4.13
N CYS A 2 5.44 -4.95 2.92
CA CYS A 2 4.18 -5.43 2.34
C CYS A 2 4.35 -5.95 0.90
N TYR A 3 3.49 -6.87 0.49
CA TYR A 3 3.43 -7.32 -0.90
C TYR A 3 2.74 -6.26 -1.77
N LYS A 4 3.44 -5.73 -2.78
CA LYS A 4 2.92 -4.66 -3.67
C LYS A 4 1.53 -4.96 -4.24
N ASN A 5 1.31 -6.16 -4.77
CA ASN A 5 0.03 -6.56 -5.38
C ASN A 5 -1.13 -6.59 -4.37
N LYS A 6 -0.83 -6.92 -3.11
CA LYS A 6 -1.83 -7.08 -2.05
C LYS A 6 -2.22 -5.75 -1.41
N VAL A 7 -1.34 -4.75 -1.45
CA VAL A 7 -1.64 -3.39 -0.94
C VAL A 7 -2.75 -2.72 -1.75
N LEU A 8 -2.81 -2.96 -3.06
CA LEU A 8 -3.90 -2.48 -3.91
C LEU A 8 -5.23 -3.12 -3.52
N ASN A 9 -5.28 -4.45 -3.38
CA ASN A 9 -6.46 -5.18 -2.92
C ASN A 9 -6.96 -4.69 -1.54
N TRP A 10 -6.03 -4.39 -0.63
CA TRP A 10 -6.35 -3.82 0.68
C TRP A 10 -7.01 -2.44 0.57
N ARG A 11 -6.49 -1.56 -0.30
CA ARG A 11 -7.07 -0.23 -0.54
C ARG A 11 -8.44 -0.29 -1.21
N GLU A 12 -8.63 -1.25 -2.10
CA GLU A 12 -9.93 -1.52 -2.73
C GLU A 12 -10.92 -2.21 -1.77
N GLY A 13 -10.47 -2.61 -0.58
CA GLY A 13 -11.30 -3.26 0.45
C GLY A 13 -11.64 -4.72 0.14
N ILE A 14 -10.96 -5.31 -0.85
CA ILE A 14 -11.14 -6.70 -1.29
C ILE A 14 -10.53 -7.66 -0.25
N GLU A 15 -9.36 -7.30 0.30
CA GLU A 15 -8.69 -8.08 1.35
C GLU A 15 -8.72 -7.35 2.70
N LYS A 16 -9.08 -8.09 3.75
CA LYS A 16 -9.19 -7.60 5.14
C LYS A 16 -8.23 -8.26 6.11
N ASP A 17 -7.50 -9.29 5.67
CA ASP A 17 -6.47 -9.94 6.46
C ASP A 17 -5.12 -9.26 6.28
N LEU A 18 -4.65 -8.57 7.32
CA LEU A 18 -3.33 -7.94 7.28
C LEU A 18 -2.23 -8.97 7.10
N GLN A 19 -2.32 -10.14 7.73
CA GLN A 19 -1.28 -11.17 7.63
C GLN A 19 -0.98 -11.62 6.20
N GLU A 20 -1.95 -11.53 5.27
CA GLU A 20 -1.69 -11.82 3.86
C GLU A 20 -1.05 -10.64 3.09
N VAL A 21 -1.25 -9.41 3.58
CA VAL A 21 -0.79 -8.18 2.93
C VAL A 21 0.62 -7.80 3.39
N ILE A 22 0.92 -7.98 4.69
CA ILE A 22 2.23 -7.70 5.29
C ILE A 22 3.14 -8.94 5.26
N GLN A 23 4.36 -8.76 4.75
CA GLN A 23 5.44 -9.76 4.82
C GLN A 23 6.05 -9.88 6.22
N THR A 24 6.00 -8.80 6.99
CA THR A 24 6.58 -8.73 8.33
C THR A 24 5.89 -7.63 9.11
N ASP A 25 5.49 -7.93 10.35
CA ASP A 25 4.85 -7.01 11.30
C ASP A 25 5.77 -5.88 11.80
N THR A 26 7.02 -5.85 11.36
CA THR A 26 7.98 -4.83 11.76
C THR A 26 7.86 -3.57 10.89
N VAL A 27 7.78 -2.41 11.55
CA VAL A 27 7.78 -1.10 10.89
C VAL A 27 9.21 -0.64 10.68
N PHE A 28 9.55 -0.33 9.42
CA PHE A 28 10.87 0.13 9.03
C PHE A 28 10.82 1.61 8.68
N THR A 29 11.76 2.40 9.20
CA THR A 29 11.99 3.78 8.72
C THR A 29 12.60 3.78 7.33
N ASN A 30 13.38 2.76 6.98
CA ASN A 30 13.86 2.56 5.63
C ASN A 30 13.96 1.06 5.29
N VAL A 31 13.08 0.60 4.41
CA VAL A 31 13.04 -0.80 3.97
C VAL A 31 14.30 -1.18 3.19
N SER A 32 14.79 -0.33 2.29
CA SER A 32 16.00 -0.61 1.48
C SER A 32 17.28 -0.74 2.31
N LYS A 33 17.34 -0.08 3.46
CA LYS A 33 18.47 -0.14 4.39
C LYS A 33 18.20 -1.02 5.61
N ALA A 34 17.06 -1.72 5.67
CA ALA A 34 16.62 -2.52 6.80
C ALA A 34 16.66 -1.80 8.17
N ILE A 35 16.41 -0.49 8.18
CA ILE A 35 16.42 0.31 9.42
C ILE A 35 15.04 0.20 10.07
N ILE A 36 14.99 -0.38 11.26
CA ILE A 36 13.79 -0.54 12.06
C ILE A 36 13.45 0.77 12.77
N ALA A 37 12.18 1.14 12.78
CA ALA A 37 11.70 2.31 13.52
C ALA A 37 11.78 2.06 15.03
N LYS A 38 12.30 3.04 15.79
CA LYS A 38 12.35 2.93 17.25
C LYS A 38 10.96 3.23 17.82
N GLU A 39 10.60 2.58 18.93
CA GLU A 39 9.32 2.83 19.61
C GLU A 39 9.10 4.31 19.97
N LYS A 40 10.18 5.03 20.33
CA LYS A 40 10.10 6.48 20.59
C LYS A 40 9.60 7.28 19.39
N ASP A 41 10.10 6.96 18.20
CA ASP A 41 9.71 7.65 16.96
C ASP A 41 8.29 7.24 16.54
N LEU A 42 7.93 5.96 16.75
CA LEU A 42 6.58 5.45 16.51
C LEU A 42 5.55 6.14 17.40
N GLN A 43 5.83 6.27 18.70
CA GLN A 43 4.96 6.97 19.64
C GLN A 43 4.84 8.46 19.29
N LEU A 44 5.93 9.12 18.89
CA LEU A 44 5.91 10.53 18.50
C LEU A 44 5.12 10.77 17.21
N ALA A 45 5.25 9.89 16.20
CA ALA A 45 4.62 10.06 14.90
C ALA A 45 3.17 9.55 14.86
N PHE A 46 2.91 8.39 15.46
CA PHE A 46 1.60 7.71 15.39
C PHE A 46 0.80 7.79 16.69
N GLY A 47 1.41 8.20 17.81
CA GLY A 47 0.75 8.26 19.12
C GLY A 47 0.55 6.89 19.79
N THR A 48 0.97 5.80 19.14
CA THR A 48 0.80 4.42 19.61
C THR A 48 2.09 3.63 19.38
N VAL A 49 2.28 2.58 20.17
CA VAL A 49 3.34 1.56 20.02
C VAL A 49 2.82 0.27 19.40
N ASN A 50 1.52 0.17 19.15
CA ASN A 50 0.93 -1.05 18.60
C ASN A 50 1.23 -1.16 17.10
N LEU A 51 2.08 -2.10 16.72
CA LEU A 51 2.57 -2.27 15.35
C LEU A 51 1.43 -2.57 14.35
N GLU A 52 0.42 -3.35 14.74
CA GLU A 52 -0.73 -3.66 13.86
C GLU A 52 -1.55 -2.40 13.51
N ASP A 53 -1.85 -1.56 14.51
CA ASP A 53 -2.59 -0.32 14.30
C ASP A 53 -1.80 0.66 13.44
N ILE A 54 -0.48 0.74 13.65
CA ILE A 54 0.41 1.56 12.85
C ILE A 54 0.43 1.05 11.41
N CYS A 55 0.56 -0.26 11.19
CA CYS A 55 0.51 -0.85 9.85
C CYS A 55 -0.82 -0.56 9.14
N ARG A 56 -1.96 -0.70 9.82
CA ARG A 56 -3.27 -0.35 9.28
C ARG A 56 -3.34 1.12 8.88
N LYS A 57 -2.82 2.00 9.72
CA LYS A 57 -2.82 3.45 9.48
C LYS A 57 -1.91 3.83 8.33
N ILE A 58 -0.73 3.23 8.22
CA ILE A 58 0.18 3.41 7.09
C ILE A 58 -0.43 2.87 5.79
N LEU A 59 -1.12 1.72 5.81
CA LEU A 59 -1.77 1.19 4.60
C LEU A 59 -2.91 2.09 4.11
N LYS A 60 -3.63 2.73 5.04
CA LYS A 60 -4.78 3.60 4.75
C LYS A 60 -4.39 5.02 4.37
N ASP A 61 -3.55 5.66 5.18
CA ASP A 61 -3.15 7.07 5.05
C ASP A 61 -1.79 7.26 4.38
N GLY A 62 -0.98 6.21 4.27
CA GLY A 62 0.34 6.30 3.64
C GLY A 62 0.24 6.44 2.13
N ASP A 63 1.30 6.93 1.51
CA ASP A 63 1.41 6.98 0.05
C ASP A 63 2.11 5.72 -0.47
N LEU A 64 1.49 5.03 -1.43
CA LEU A 64 2.10 3.84 -2.02
C LEU A 64 3.05 4.33 -3.10
N GLN A 65 4.34 4.16 -2.86
CA GLN A 65 5.35 4.49 -3.86
C GLN A 65 5.33 3.46 -5.00
N VAL A 66 4.42 3.67 -5.94
CA VAL A 66 4.38 2.95 -7.21
C VAL A 66 5.55 3.39 -8.07
N SER A 67 6.24 2.43 -8.68
CA SER A 67 7.28 2.76 -9.66
C SER A 67 6.62 3.39 -10.90
N ASP A 68 7.31 4.31 -11.57
CA ASP A 68 6.74 5.03 -12.75
C ASP A 68 6.18 4.07 -13.80
N LYS A 69 6.85 2.93 -13.99
CA LYS A 69 6.41 1.87 -14.91
C LYS A 69 5.08 1.23 -14.52
N GLU A 70 4.79 1.05 -13.24
CA GLU A 70 3.50 0.51 -12.78
C GLU A 70 2.38 1.55 -12.95
N ARG A 71 2.70 2.83 -12.77
CA ARG A 71 1.76 3.94 -13.02
C ARG A 71 1.38 4.02 -14.50
N GLU A 72 2.34 3.87 -15.41
CA GLU A 72 2.06 3.83 -16.85
C GLU A 72 1.15 2.66 -17.22
N VAL A 73 1.43 1.45 -16.73
CA VAL A 73 0.60 0.26 -17.00
C VAL A 73 -0.83 0.44 -16.49
N HIS A 74 -1.00 1.01 -15.29
CA HIS A 74 -2.32 1.29 -14.74
C HIS A 74 -3.10 2.32 -15.59
N MET A 75 -2.43 3.39 -16.04
CA MET A 75 -3.04 4.40 -16.91
C MET A 75 -3.39 3.84 -18.29
N GLU A 76 -2.53 3.01 -18.89
CA GLU A 76 -2.84 2.33 -20.15
C GLU A 76 -4.02 1.36 -20.01
N GLY A 77 -4.15 0.69 -18.86
CA GLY A 77 -5.28 -0.17 -18.55
C GLY A 77 -6.59 0.63 -18.48
N LEU A 78 -6.63 1.69 -17.68
CA LEU A 78 -7.79 2.58 -17.58
C LEU A 78 -8.17 3.18 -18.93
N PHE A 79 -7.19 3.55 -19.74
CA PHE A 79 -7.43 4.09 -21.07
C PHE A 79 -8.09 3.06 -22.01
N ARG A 80 -7.63 1.80 -21.97
CA ARG A 80 -8.25 0.70 -22.73
C ARG A 80 -9.67 0.42 -22.28
N ASP A 81 -9.93 0.41 -20.97
CA ASP A 81 -11.27 0.18 -20.43
C ASP A 81 -12.24 1.27 -20.88
N ILE A 82 -11.81 2.54 -20.85
CA ILE A 82 -12.62 3.67 -21.35
C ILE A 82 -12.92 3.49 -22.84
N ILE A 83 -11.93 3.13 -23.65
CA ILE A 83 -12.14 2.87 -25.08
C ILE A 83 -13.16 1.76 -25.27
N GLN A 84 -13.04 0.66 -24.54
CA GLN A 84 -13.96 -0.47 -24.65
C GLN A 84 -15.39 -0.07 -24.29
N ILE A 85 -15.59 0.69 -23.21
CA ILE A 85 -16.91 1.19 -22.80
C ILE A 85 -17.51 2.10 -23.87
N VAL A 86 -16.71 2.97 -24.49
CA VAL A 86 -17.18 3.87 -25.56
C VAL A 86 -17.55 3.08 -26.81
N VAL A 87 -16.75 2.07 -27.18
CA VAL A 87 -17.01 1.21 -28.35
C VAL A 87 -18.27 0.34 -28.14
N GLU A 88 -18.51 -0.17 -26.93
CA GLU A 88 -19.73 -0.94 -26.62
C GLU A 88 -21.01 -0.08 -26.55
N ARG A 89 -20.88 1.24 -26.41
CA ARG A 89 -22.01 2.18 -26.26
C ARG A 89 -22.32 2.99 -27.52
N CYS A 90 -21.60 2.75 -28.62
CA CYS A 90 -21.87 3.27 -29.96
C CYS A 90 -22.46 2.16 -30.84
#